data_AF-A0A1G9R981-F1
#
_entry.id   AF-A0A1G9R981-F1
#
_cell.length_a   1.000
_cell.length_b   1.000
_cell.length_c   1.000
_cell.angle_alpha   90.00
_cell.angle_beta   90.00
_cell.angle_gamma   90.00
#
_symmetry.space_group_name_H-M   'P 1'
#
loop_
_entity.id
_entity.type
_entity.pdbx_description
1 polymer ?
#
loop_
_entity_poly.entity_id
_entity_poly.type
_entity_poly.pdbx_seq_one_letter_code
_entity_poly.pdbx_strand_id
1 'polypeptide(L)'
;MVSDVLSLAGFLLGVGLQLVALVGLVRYISSDATTRGIPYPRLLAVVCALTLVPLVYYVAARRRHGRDSPPTADERRSLFAALASLGAWLPAASVAPPDVGSQALYTVGFLAVSVPVAYLVAFRDVWSRLKSAVR
;
A
#
# COMPACT_ATOMS: atom_id res chain seq x y z
N MET A 1 -17.73 -14.63 -25.34
CA MET A 1 -16.75 -15.57 -24.73
C MET A 1 -15.41 -14.91 -24.42
N VAL A 2 -14.62 -14.45 -25.42
CA VAL A 2 -13.30 -13.83 -25.14
C VAL A 2 -13.42 -12.52 -24.33
N SER A 3 -14.43 -11.70 -24.64
CA SER A 3 -14.79 -10.48 -23.89
C SER A 3 -15.12 -10.75 -22.41
N ASP A 4 -15.79 -11.88 -22.15
CA ASP A 4 -16.31 -12.22 -20.82
C ASP A 4 -15.17 -12.73 -19.92
N VAL A 5 -14.25 -13.50 -20.50
CA VAL A 5 -13.04 -13.98 -19.82
C VAL A 5 -12.11 -12.82 -19.46
N LEU A 6 -11.90 -11.88 -20.39
CA LEU A 6 -11.08 -10.68 -20.13
C LEU A 6 -11.70 -9.79 -19.06
N SER A 7 -13.02 -9.64 -19.07
CA SER A 7 -13.74 -8.88 -18.05
C SER A 7 -13.61 -9.55 -16.68
N LEU A 8 -13.81 -10.86 -16.59
CA LEU A 8 -13.62 -11.60 -15.35
C LEU A 8 -12.17 -11.47 -14.83
N ALA A 9 -11.17 -11.60 -15.70
CA ALA A 9 -9.78 -11.45 -15.33
C ALA A 9 -9.44 -10.05 -14.80
N GLY A 10 -9.95 -9.00 -15.46
CA GLY A 10 -9.78 -7.61 -15.03
C GLY A 10 -10.40 -7.35 -13.65
N PHE A 11 -11.62 -7.84 -13.43
CA PHE A 11 -12.29 -7.76 -12.14
C PHE A 11 -11.49 -8.47 -11.04
N LEU A 12 -11.07 -9.72 -11.28
CA LEU A 12 -10.30 -10.50 -10.31
C LEU A 12 -8.94 -9.87 -10.01
N LEU A 13 -8.30 -9.23 -11.01
CA LEU A 13 -7.06 -8.47 -10.79
C LEU A 13 -7.29 -7.30 -9.84
N GLY A 14 -8.34 -6.51 -10.07
CA GLY A 14 -8.69 -5.38 -9.22
C GLY A 14 -8.97 -5.80 -7.77
N VAL A 15 -9.81 -6.82 -7.59
CA VAL A 15 -10.13 -7.40 -6.27
C VAL A 15 -8.87 -7.96 -5.60
N GLY A 16 -8.05 -8.70 -6.35
CA GLY A 16 -6.80 -9.27 -5.86
C GLY A 16 -5.83 -8.20 -5.36
N LEU A 17 -5.63 -7.13 -6.13
CA LEU A 17 -4.79 -6.00 -5.72
C LEU A 17 -5.36 -5.31 -4.47
N GLN A 18 -6.68 -5.11 -4.40
CA GLN A 18 -7.30 -4.51 -3.22
C GLN A 18 -7.08 -5.38 -1.96
N LEU A 19 -7.22 -6.70 -2.06
CA LEU A 19 -6.95 -7.61 -0.96
C LEU A 19 -5.47 -7.61 -0.55
N VAL A 20 -4.55 -7.60 -1.52
CA VAL A 20 -3.11 -7.48 -1.25
C VAL A 20 -2.79 -6.16 -0.56
N ALA A 21 -3.42 -5.05 -0.99
CA ALA A 21 -3.28 -3.75 -0.38
C ALA A 21 -3.73 -3.76 1.09
N LEU A 22 -4.93 -4.29 1.35
CA LEU A 22 -5.50 -4.39 2.70
C LEU A 22 -4.63 -5.24 3.62
N VAL A 23 -4.28 -6.46 3.21
CA VAL A 23 -3.45 -7.37 4.00
C VAL A 23 -2.07 -6.78 4.24
N GLY A 24 -1.46 -6.17 3.20
CA GLY A 24 -0.18 -5.48 3.30
C GLY A 24 -0.22 -4.33 4.32
N LEU A 25 -1.25 -3.47 4.26
CA LEU A 25 -1.42 -2.37 5.21
C LEU A 25 -1.60 -2.88 6.63
N VAL A 26 -2.47 -3.87 6.83
CA VAL A 26 -2.75 -4.41 8.16
C VAL A 26 -1.48 -4.99 8.77
N ARG A 27 -0.73 -5.79 8.00
CA ARG A 27 0.54 -6.37 8.47
C ARG A 27 1.58 -5.30 8.77
N TYR A 28 1.80 -4.37 7.85
CA TYR A 28 2.78 -3.30 8.04
C TYR A 28 2.47 -2.43 9.27
N ILE A 29 1.24 -1.92 9.36
CA ILE A 29 0.84 -1.00 10.44
C ILE A 29 0.83 -1.73 11.78
N SER A 30 0.32 -2.97 11.84
CA SER A 30 0.26 -3.71 13.11
C SER A 30 1.66 -4.07 13.63
N SER A 31 2.58 -4.49 12.77
CA SER A 31 3.97 -4.74 13.14
C SER A 31 4.68 -3.47 13.60
N ASP A 32 4.63 -2.38 12.80
CA ASP A 32 5.31 -1.13 13.16
C ASP A 32 4.70 -0.48 14.41
N ALA A 33 3.39 -0.54 14.60
CA ALA A 33 2.72 -0.02 15.78
C ALA A 33 3.09 -0.83 17.04
N THR A 34 3.18 -2.16 16.94
CA THR A 34 3.62 -3.03 18.05
C THR A 34 5.04 -2.69 18.49
N THR A 35 5.97 -2.54 17.54
CA THR A 35 7.37 -2.19 17.83
C THR A 35 7.56 -0.79 18.41
N ARG A 36 6.55 0.07 18.30
CA ARG A 36 6.56 1.44 18.84
C ARG A 36 5.79 1.60 20.14
N GLY A 37 5.19 0.51 20.64
CA GLY A 37 4.33 0.54 21.81
C GLY A 37 3.05 1.39 21.62
N ILE A 38 2.56 1.54 20.39
CA ILE A 38 1.30 2.24 20.13
C ILE A 38 0.14 1.35 20.59
N PRO A 39 -0.83 1.88 21.37
CA PRO A 39 -1.94 1.07 21.88
C PRO A 39 -2.85 0.57 20.76
N TYR A 40 -3.39 -0.64 20.95
CA TYR A 40 -4.32 -1.31 20.03
C TYR A 40 -3.82 -1.44 18.57
N PRO A 41 -2.60 -1.98 18.33
CA PRO A 41 -1.95 -1.93 17.02
C PRO A 41 -2.76 -2.64 15.92
N ARG A 42 -3.40 -3.78 16.23
CA ARG A 42 -4.21 -4.53 15.27
C ARG A 42 -5.50 -3.80 14.89
N LEU A 43 -6.20 -3.22 15.87
CA LEU A 43 -7.42 -2.46 15.60
C LEU A 43 -7.09 -1.21 14.77
N LEU A 44 -6.05 -0.46 15.15
CA LEU A 44 -5.57 0.68 14.38
C LEU A 44 -5.26 0.30 12.93
N ALA A 45 -4.56 -0.82 12.73
CA ALA A 45 -4.19 -1.31 11.40
C ALA A 45 -5.42 -1.65 10.54
N VAL A 46 -6.42 -2.34 11.10
CA VAL A 46 -7.66 -2.69 10.40
C VAL A 46 -8.45 -1.44 10.02
N VAL A 47 -8.63 -0.49 10.95
CA VAL A 47 -9.37 0.74 10.65
C VAL A 47 -8.62 1.60 9.62
N CYS A 48 -7.29 1.68 9.71
CA CYS A 48 -6.47 2.33 8.68
C CYS A 48 -6.64 1.68 7.30
N ALA A 49 -6.62 0.35 7.23
CA ALA A 49 -6.74 -0.38 5.97
C ALA A 49 -8.12 -0.18 5.32
N LEU A 50 -9.20 -0.23 6.11
CA LEU A 50 -10.56 -0.15 5.60
C LEU A 50 -11.01 1.26 5.26
N THR A 51 -10.59 2.27 6.05
CA THR A 51 -11.13 3.63 5.92
C THR A 51 -10.12 4.65 5.42
N LEU A 52 -8.81 4.36 5.51
CA LEU A 52 -7.69 5.28 5.27
C LEU A 52 -7.68 6.56 6.14
N VAL A 53 -8.79 6.91 6.83
CA VAL A 53 -8.93 8.11 7.67
C VAL A 53 -7.90 8.18 8.80
N PRO A 54 -7.71 7.13 9.64
CA PRO A 54 -6.76 7.22 10.74
C PRO A 54 -5.29 7.07 10.29
N LEU A 55 -5.01 7.00 8.98
CA LEU A 55 -3.64 6.94 8.49
C LEU A 55 -2.84 8.20 8.87
N VAL A 56 -3.49 9.37 8.86
CA VAL A 56 -2.86 10.63 9.30
C VAL A 56 -2.50 10.57 10.79
N TYR A 57 -3.44 10.09 11.62
CA TYR A 57 -3.18 9.86 13.04
C TYR A 57 -2.03 8.87 13.25
N TYR A 58 -2.04 7.74 12.55
CA TYR A 58 -0.97 6.74 12.63
C TYR A 58 0.39 7.33 12.23
N VAL A 59 0.47 8.12 11.15
CA VAL A 59 1.72 8.77 10.74
C VAL A 59 2.22 9.76 11.79
N ALA A 60 1.32 10.49 12.45
CA ALA A 60 1.68 11.40 13.55
C ALA A 60 2.17 10.62 14.78
N ALA A 61 1.45 9.57 15.19
CA ALA A 61 1.85 8.69 16.31
C ALA A 61 3.21 8.03 16.03
N ARG A 62 3.42 7.52 14.81
CA ARG A 62 4.68 6.94 14.34
C ARG A 62 5.87 7.89 14.51
N ARG A 63 5.68 9.21 14.37
CA ARG A 63 6.76 10.19 14.57
C ARG A 63 7.07 10.46 16.04
N ARG A 64 6.07 10.34 16.91
CA ARG A 64 6.20 10.58 18.36
C ARG A 64 6.79 9.39 19.10
N HIS A 65 6.45 8.19 18.66
CA HIS A 65 6.95 6.97 19.25
C HIS A 65 8.25 6.55 18.56
N GLY A 66 9.33 6.52 19.34
CA GLY A 66 10.60 5.92 18.94
C GLY A 66 10.39 4.46 18.53
N ARG A 67 11.32 3.93 17.74
CA ARG A 67 11.26 2.54 17.30
C ARG A 67 12.43 1.79 17.95
N ASP A 68 12.12 0.67 18.59
CA ASP A 68 13.10 -0.09 19.37
C ASP A 68 14.01 -0.98 18.51
N SER A 69 13.59 -1.29 17.27
CA SER A 69 14.33 -2.16 16.36
C SER A 69 14.22 -1.70 14.90
N PRO A 70 15.20 -2.02 14.03
CA PRO A 70 15.13 -1.69 12.62
C PRO A 70 13.95 -2.39 11.91
N PRO A 71 13.45 -1.86 10.77
CA PRO A 71 12.41 -2.51 9.98
C PRO A 71 12.84 -3.88 9.47
N THR A 72 12.04 -4.91 9.76
CA THR A 72 12.23 -6.29 9.34
C THR A 72 11.96 -6.47 7.85
N ALA A 73 12.45 -7.57 7.27
CA ALA A 73 12.19 -7.89 5.86
C ALA A 73 10.69 -8.08 5.56
N ASP A 74 9.93 -8.65 6.50
CA ASP A 74 8.49 -8.87 6.34
C ASP A 74 7.69 -7.56 6.37
N GLU A 75 8.07 -6.61 7.24
CA GLU A 75 7.50 -5.26 7.25
C GLU A 75 7.78 -4.52 5.92
N ARG A 76 8.99 -4.65 5.38
CA ARG A 76 9.33 -4.04 4.08
C ARG A 76 8.53 -4.68 2.94
N ARG A 77 8.36 -6.00 2.92
CA ARG A 77 7.56 -6.72 1.92
C ARG A 77 6.08 -6.35 2.00
N SER A 78 5.52 -6.25 3.21
CA SER A 78 4.12 -5.86 3.42
C SER A 78 3.89 -4.40 3.02
N LEU A 79 4.81 -3.49 3.35
CA LEU A 79 4.77 -2.11 2.87
C LEU A 79 4.86 -2.02 1.35
N PHE A 80 5.79 -2.77 0.74
CA PHE A 80 5.93 -2.83 -0.72
C PHE A 80 4.63 -3.30 -1.39
N ALA A 81 4.07 -4.42 -0.94
CA ALA A 81 2.84 -4.97 -1.49
C ALA A 81 1.67 -3.99 -1.33
N ALA A 82 1.56 -3.36 -0.16
CA ALA A 82 0.58 -2.32 0.10
C ALA A 82 0.68 -1.15 -0.88
N LEU A 83 1.88 -0.57 -1.03
CA LEU A 83 2.10 0.61 -1.86
C LEU A 83 1.95 0.31 -3.35
N ALA A 84 2.48 -0.82 -3.82
CA ALA A 84 2.36 -1.22 -5.22
C ALA A 84 0.89 -1.43 -5.60
N SER A 85 0.15 -2.16 -4.77
CA SER A 85 -1.27 -2.44 -5.02
C SER A 85 -2.16 -1.21 -4.89
N LEU A 86 -1.99 -0.39 -3.85
CA LEU A 86 -2.74 0.87 -3.72
C LEU A 86 -2.41 1.85 -4.84
N GLY A 87 -1.12 1.97 -5.18
CA GLY A 87 -0.65 2.84 -6.25
C GLY A 87 -1.09 2.41 -7.64
N ALA A 88 -1.49 1.14 -7.81
CA ALA A 88 -2.11 0.65 -9.03
C ALA A 88 -3.63 0.88 -9.03
N TRP A 89 -4.29 0.42 -7.97
CA TRP A 89 -5.74 0.32 -7.90
C TRP A 89 -6.44 1.67 -7.73
N LEU A 90 -5.98 2.54 -6.82
CA LEU A 90 -6.63 3.83 -6.55
C LEU A 90 -6.67 4.75 -7.77
N PRO A 91 -5.56 5.01 -8.48
CA PRO A 91 -5.60 5.89 -9.64
C PRO A 91 -6.36 5.24 -10.79
N ALA A 92 -6.24 3.92 -11.03
CA ALA A 92 -7.04 3.23 -12.03
C ALA A 92 -8.55 3.42 -11.78
N ALA A 93 -9.01 3.18 -10.55
CA ALA A 93 -10.40 3.36 -10.16
C ALA A 93 -10.88 4.82 -10.29
N SER A 94 -9.97 5.79 -10.21
CA SER A 94 -10.30 7.22 -10.26
C SER A 94 -10.33 7.80 -11.67
N VAL A 95 -9.48 7.32 -12.58
CA VAL A 95 -9.32 7.93 -13.92
C VAL A 95 -9.77 7.05 -15.07
N ALA A 96 -9.84 5.74 -14.89
CA ALA A 96 -10.25 4.86 -15.97
C ALA A 96 -11.75 4.98 -16.22
N PRO A 97 -12.18 4.92 -17.49
CA PRO A 97 -13.59 4.76 -17.83
C PRO A 97 -14.26 3.63 -17.02
N PRO A 98 -15.57 3.73 -16.72
CA PRO A 98 -16.29 2.73 -15.94
C PRO A 98 -16.62 1.48 -16.78
N ASP A 99 -15.61 0.91 -17.45
CA ASP A 99 -15.67 -0.35 -18.17
C ASP A 99 -14.49 -1.24 -17.75
N VAL A 100 -14.71 -2.56 -17.75
CA VAL A 100 -13.77 -3.51 -17.17
C VAL A 100 -12.45 -3.58 -17.96
N GLY A 101 -12.51 -3.38 -19.27
CA GLY A 101 -11.33 -3.41 -20.13
C GLY A 101 -10.39 -2.25 -19.83
N SER A 102 -10.92 -1.03 -19.78
CA SER A 102 -10.15 0.17 -19.44
C SER A 102 -9.63 0.10 -18.01
N GLN A 103 -10.45 -0.34 -17.05
CA GLN A 103 -10.02 -0.52 -15.66
C GLN A 103 -8.83 -1.48 -15.56
N ALA A 104 -8.86 -2.62 -16.25
CA ALA A 104 -7.77 -3.58 -16.26
C ALA A 104 -6.49 -2.99 -16.88
N LEU A 105 -6.61 -2.33 -18.04
CA LEU A 105 -5.47 -1.73 -18.74
C LEU A 105 -4.80 -0.64 -17.90
N TYR A 106 -5.59 0.27 -17.33
CA TYR A 106 -5.07 1.35 -16.47
C TYR A 106 -4.45 0.78 -15.20
N THR A 107 -5.08 -0.24 -14.59
CA THR A 107 -4.52 -0.92 -13.41
C THR A 107 -3.15 -1.50 -13.70
N VAL A 108 -2.98 -2.20 -14.82
CA VAL A 108 -1.66 -2.75 -15.23
C VAL A 108 -0.66 -1.63 -15.50
N GLY A 109 -1.08 -0.55 -16.17
CA GLY A 109 -0.24 0.61 -16.44
C GLY A 109 0.25 1.29 -15.15
N PHE A 110 -0.65 1.56 -14.20
CA PHE A 110 -0.28 2.12 -12.92
C PHE A 110 0.54 1.14 -12.07
N LEU A 111 0.28 -0.16 -12.15
CA LEU A 111 1.09 -1.17 -11.47
C LEU A 111 2.54 -1.15 -11.95
N ALA A 112 2.77 -1.01 -13.26
CA ALA A 112 4.11 -0.91 -13.83
C ALA A 112 4.90 0.28 -13.30
N VAL A 113 4.22 1.37 -12.93
CA VAL A 113 4.84 2.58 -12.33
C VAL A 113 4.91 2.48 -10.80
N SER A 114 3.90 1.91 -10.15
CA SER A 114 3.82 1.85 -8.68
C SER A 114 4.81 0.85 -8.10
N VAL A 115 5.08 -0.27 -8.78
CA VAL A 115 6.06 -1.29 -8.35
C VAL A 115 7.46 -0.71 -8.14
N PRO A 116 8.09 -0.02 -9.11
CA PRO A 116 9.42 0.55 -8.89
C PRO A 116 9.41 1.61 -7.79
N VAL A 117 8.38 2.47 -7.73
CA VAL A 117 8.25 3.48 -6.68
C VAL A 117 8.11 2.84 -5.30
N ALA A 118 7.25 1.83 -5.15
CA ALA A 118 7.06 1.08 -3.93
C ALA A 118 8.35 0.39 -3.50
N TYR A 119 9.12 -0.16 -4.44
CA TYR A 119 10.42 -0.77 -4.17
C TYR A 119 11.42 0.26 -3.60
N LEU A 120 11.50 1.45 -4.21
CA LEU A 120 12.36 2.53 -3.73
C LEU A 120 12.01 2.98 -2.31
N VAL A 121 10.72 3.07 -2.00
CA VAL A 121 10.23 3.49 -0.68
C VAL A 121 10.45 2.39 0.37
N ALA A 122 10.10 1.14 0.05
CA ALA A 122 10.11 0.06 1.02
C ALA A 122 11.51 -0.52 1.28
N PHE A 123 12.39 -0.52 0.28
CA PHE A 123 13.70 -1.19 0.39
C PHE A 123 14.89 -0.25 0.32
N ARG A 124 14.81 0.84 -0.45
CA ARG A 124 16.00 1.63 -0.80
C ARG A 124 16.22 2.88 0.05
N ASP A 125 15.42 3.08 1.09
CA ASP A 125 15.56 4.19 2.06
C ASP A 125 15.70 5.57 1.39
N VAL A 126 15.11 5.75 0.20
CA VAL A 126 15.26 6.97 -0.61
C VAL A 126 14.80 8.21 0.16
N TRP A 127 13.83 8.05 1.06
CA TRP A 127 13.32 9.11 1.91
C TRP A 127 14.34 9.64 2.93
N SER A 128 15.24 8.79 3.44
CA SER A 128 16.30 9.24 4.35
C SER A 128 17.33 10.08 3.60
N ARG A 129 17.67 9.68 2.37
CA ARG A 129 18.58 10.41 1.46
C ARG A 129 18.02 11.74 0.98
N LEU A 130 16.73 11.79 0.65
CA LEU A 130 16.05 13.04 0.28
C LEU A 130 16.03 14.03 1.44
N LYS A 131 15.71 13.57 2.66
CA LYS A 131 15.72 14.43 3.85
C LYS A 131 17.10 14.99 4.19
N SER A 132 18.17 14.23 3.94
CA SER A 132 19.53 14.72 4.13
C SER A 132 19.99 15.71 3.05
N ALA A 133 19.35 15.72 1.88
CA ALA A 133 19.70 16.63 0.78
C ALA A 133 18.97 17.98 0.84
N VAL A 134 17.87 18.07 1.60
CA VAL A 134 17.06 19.29 1.77
C VAL A 134 17.37 20.02 3.09
N ARG A 135 18.24 19.43 3.93
CA ARG A 135 18.82 20.07 5.12
C ARG A 135 20.13 20.76 4.77
#